data_AF-A0A7J6S8J8-F1
#
_entry.id   AF-A0A7J6S8J8-F1
#
_cell.length_a   1.000
_cell.length_b   1.000
_cell.length_c   1.000
_cell.angle_alpha   90.00
_cell.angle_beta   90.00
_cell.angle_gamma   90.00
#
_symmetry.space_group_name_H-M   'P 1'
#
loop_
_entity.id
_entity.type
_entity.pdbx_description
1 polymer ?
#
loop_
_entity_poly.entity_id
_entity_poly.type
_entity_poly.pdbx_seq_one_letter_code
_entity_poly.pdbx_strand_id
1 'polypeptide(L)'
;LHKLPGFEHVAVSYMDDVLVLYFTDTDPNHDLQTVINHFAEYNMILVAEPLHGPASNGTTILGSMIVDNGDSIIFPTAKYEKCTNYDLTKPTTYSSALSFLGQLSQAWDLFGWHILPCKNALTALVSRARAVHKALWKKTVIDDSTLQLLVRWQELVRSTPPLPLRRHIDPSVPVTIWFDASDQMGAMVAEQNGCIIFRHQWPWSRQERSLHINVRELTTA
;
A
#
# COMPACT_ATOMS: atom_id res chain seq x y z
N LEU A 1 -17.53 12.82 -1.88
CA LEU A 1 -17.03 14.22 -1.85
C LEU A 1 -18.23 15.12 -1.62
N HIS A 2 -18.40 15.63 -0.39
CA HIS A 2 -19.47 16.59 -0.10
C HIS A 2 -18.90 17.99 -0.31
N LYS A 3 -19.45 18.73 -1.27
CA LYS A 3 -19.13 20.14 -1.44
C LYS A 3 -19.88 20.90 -0.35
N LEU A 4 -19.17 21.47 0.63
CA LEU A 4 -19.81 22.30 1.65
C LEU A 4 -20.30 23.60 0.98
N PRO A 5 -21.57 24.02 1.20
CA PRO A 5 -22.09 25.24 0.58
C PRO A 5 -21.30 26.46 1.03
N GLY A 6 -20.78 27.24 0.07
CA GLY A 6 -19.96 28.43 0.32
C GLY A 6 -18.45 28.18 0.44
N PHE A 7 -17.98 26.94 0.25
CA PHE A 7 -16.56 26.61 0.33
C PHE A 7 -15.99 26.34 -1.07
N GLU A 8 -14.94 27.06 -1.46
CA GLU A 8 -14.10 26.74 -2.63
C GLU A 8 -13.10 25.63 -2.31
N HIS A 9 -13.21 24.95 -1.17
CA HIS A 9 -12.26 23.94 -0.71
C HIS A 9 -12.80 22.53 -0.81
N VAL A 10 -11.89 21.56 -0.91
CA VAL A 10 -12.24 20.14 -0.79
C VAL A 10 -11.72 19.63 0.56
N ALA A 11 -12.64 19.31 1.47
CA ALA A 11 -12.32 18.61 2.71
C ALA A 11 -12.46 17.08 2.51
N VAL A 12 -11.40 16.35 2.81
CA VAL A 12 -11.38 14.89 2.83
C VAL A 12 -11.17 14.43 4.26
N SER A 13 -12.16 13.73 4.82
CA SER A 13 -12.07 13.17 6.18
C SER A 13 -11.76 11.68 6.11
N TYR A 14 -10.87 11.22 6.98
CA TYR A 14 -10.58 9.80 7.21
C TYR A 14 -10.41 9.57 8.72
N MET A 15 -11.38 8.88 9.33
CA MET A 15 -11.46 8.68 10.79
C MET A 15 -11.42 10.02 11.55
N ASP A 16 -10.36 10.26 12.31
CA ASP A 16 -10.09 11.46 13.11
C ASP A 16 -9.27 12.53 12.36
N ASP A 17 -8.77 12.22 11.17
CA ASP A 17 -8.02 13.15 10.33
C ASP A 17 -8.91 13.88 9.31
N VAL A 18 -8.63 15.17 9.10
CA VAL A 18 -9.26 16.01 8.07
C VAL A 18 -8.19 16.68 7.23
N LEU A 19 -8.14 16.35 5.94
CA LEU A 19 -7.30 17.01 4.95
C LEU A 19 -8.12 18.12 4.26
N VAL A 20 -7.61 19.35 4.32
CA VAL A 20 -8.20 20.50 3.62
C VAL A 20 -7.34 20.85 2.42
N LEU A 21 -7.93 20.80 1.23
CA LEU A 21 -7.29 21.18 -0.03
C LEU A 21 -7.76 22.57 -0.44
N TYR A 22 -6.80 23.48 -0.59
CA TYR A 22 -7.00 24.84 -1.08
C TYR A 22 -6.67 24.93 -2.57
N PHE A 23 -7.45 25.71 -3.33
CA PHE A 23 -7.06 26.08 -4.69
C PHE A 23 -6.17 27.34 -4.63
N THR A 24 -5.33 27.52 -5.64
CA THR A 24 -4.19 28.48 -5.65
C THR A 24 -4.55 29.96 -5.44
N ASP A 25 -5.84 30.31 -5.43
CA ASP A 25 -6.31 31.69 -5.46
C ASP A 25 -6.91 32.17 -4.12
N THR A 26 -6.87 31.35 -3.05
CA THR A 26 -7.40 31.72 -1.72
C THR A 26 -6.30 31.79 -0.64
N ASP A 27 -6.54 32.56 0.43
CA ASP A 27 -5.64 32.63 1.60
C ASP A 27 -5.80 31.34 2.44
N PRO A 28 -4.79 30.45 2.44
CA PRO A 28 -4.89 29.15 3.11
C PRO A 28 -5.14 29.27 4.62
N ASN A 29 -4.71 30.38 5.25
CA ASN A 29 -4.87 30.59 6.69
C ASN A 29 -6.30 31.00 7.05
N HIS A 30 -6.94 31.82 6.22
CA HIS A 30 -8.33 32.22 6.40
C HIS A 30 -9.25 31.00 6.31
N ASP A 31 -9.02 30.18 5.29
CA ASP A 31 -9.83 29.00 5.00
C ASP A 31 -9.65 27.89 6.04
N LEU A 32 -8.41 27.67 6.51
CA LEU A 32 -8.12 26.75 7.61
C LEU A 32 -8.89 27.13 8.88
N GLN A 33 -8.90 28.42 9.23
CA GLN A 33 -9.60 28.90 10.42
C GLN A 33 -11.11 28.72 10.31
N THR A 34 -11.70 28.91 9.13
CA THR A 34 -13.13 28.65 8.90
C THR A 34 -13.46 27.17 9.12
N VAL A 35 -12.61 26.24 8.64
CA VAL A 35 -12.81 24.80 8.89
C VAL A 35 -12.70 24.48 10.39
N ILE A 36 -11.68 25.01 11.08
CA ILE A 36 -11.51 24.81 12.54
C ILE A 36 -12.75 25.30 13.30
N ASN A 37 -13.23 26.51 12.98
CA ASN A 37 -14.39 27.10 13.64
C ASN A 37 -15.66 26.27 13.39
N HIS A 38 -15.87 25.79 12.16
CA HIS A 38 -17.01 24.95 11.84
C HIS A 38 -17.03 23.66 12.64
N PHE A 39 -15.89 22.97 12.79
CA PHE A 39 -15.82 21.75 13.61
C PHE A 39 -15.99 22.05 15.10
N ALA A 40 -15.51 23.20 15.58
CA ALA A 40 -15.70 23.64 16.95
C ALA A 40 -17.19 23.84 17.32
N GLU A 41 -18.03 24.28 16.37
CA GLU A 41 -19.51 24.38 16.57
C GLU A 41 -20.14 23.03 16.95
N TYR A 42 -19.51 21.92 16.54
CA TYR A 42 -19.96 20.55 16.85
C TYR A 42 -19.14 19.91 17.99
N ASN A 43 -18.43 20.71 18.80
CA ASN A 43 -17.54 20.24 19.86
C ASN A 43 -16.39 19.33 19.39
N MET A 44 -15.97 19.45 18.13
CA MET A 44 -14.79 18.77 17.60
C MET A 44 -13.61 19.73 17.61
N ILE A 45 -12.65 19.52 18.52
CA ILE A 45 -11.45 20.35 18.62
C ILE A 45 -10.39 19.79 17.66
N LEU A 46 -10.13 20.51 16.58
CA LEU A 46 -9.08 20.17 15.63
C LEU A 46 -7.75 20.81 16.04
N VAL A 47 -6.67 20.04 15.94
CA VAL A 47 -5.30 20.56 15.98
C VAL A 47 -4.83 20.66 14.54
N ALA A 48 -4.64 21.89 14.06
CA ALA A 48 -4.14 22.11 12.71
C ALA A 48 -2.61 21.99 12.69
N GLU A 49 -2.12 21.09 11.85
CA GLU A 49 -0.70 20.99 11.53
C GLU A 49 -0.49 21.56 10.12
N PRO A 50 0.32 22.62 9.94
CA PRO A 50 0.64 23.10 8.62
C PRO A 50 1.42 22.01 7.88
N LEU A 51 0.83 21.50 6.80
CA LEU A 51 1.54 20.69 5.84
C LEU A 51 2.50 21.61 5.10
N HIS A 52 3.70 21.78 5.65
CA HIS A 52 4.76 22.48 4.93
C HIS A 52 4.95 21.75 3.60
N GLY A 53 4.78 22.51 2.49
CA GLY A 53 4.99 22.01 1.14
C GLY A 53 6.31 21.24 1.05
N PRO A 54 6.40 20.24 0.17
CA PRO A 54 7.36 19.17 0.34
C PRO A 54 8.76 19.77 0.47
N ALA A 55 9.36 19.58 1.65
CA ALA A 55 10.80 19.36 1.69
C ALA A 55 11.13 18.38 0.56
N SER A 56 12.32 18.43 -0.02
CA SER A 56 12.77 17.65 -1.19
C SER A 56 12.46 16.14 -1.19
N ASN A 57 11.89 15.59 -0.12
CA ASN A 57 11.60 14.21 0.16
C ASN A 57 10.08 13.87 0.29
N GLY A 58 9.15 14.82 0.15
CA GLY A 58 7.69 14.58 0.22
C GLY A 58 7.00 14.93 1.54
N THR A 59 5.66 14.80 1.59
CA THR A 59 4.80 15.13 2.75
C THR A 59 3.88 13.95 3.11
N THR A 60 3.91 13.46 4.35
CA THR A 60 3.04 12.36 4.80
C THR A 60 1.65 12.85 5.18
N ILE A 61 0.62 12.28 4.56
CA ILE A 61 -0.81 12.61 4.74
C ILE A 61 -1.61 11.31 4.79
N LEU A 62 -2.42 11.11 5.84
CA LEU A 62 -3.30 9.94 6.01
C LEU A 62 -2.56 8.60 5.82
N GLY A 63 -1.33 8.51 6.35
CA GLY A 63 -0.49 7.32 6.25
C GLY A 63 0.12 7.05 4.86
N SER A 64 0.01 7.99 3.92
CA SER A 64 0.64 7.94 2.60
C SER A 64 1.55 9.15 2.38
N MET A 65 2.64 9.01 1.64
CA MET A 65 3.55 10.12 1.36
C MET A 65 3.22 10.71 -0.01
N ILE A 66 2.89 12.00 -0.06
CA ILE A 66 2.70 12.74 -1.29
C ILE A 66 4.05 13.29 -1.74
N VAL A 67 4.41 13.05 -3.00
CA VAL A 67 5.68 13.49 -3.62
C VAL A 67 5.39 14.22 -4.93
N ASP A 68 6.43 14.75 -5.58
CA ASP A 68 6.32 15.45 -6.87
C ASP A 68 5.27 16.57 -6.86
N ASN A 69 5.28 17.41 -5.82
CA ASN A 69 4.33 18.52 -5.64
C ASN A 69 2.83 18.10 -5.62
N GLY A 70 2.51 16.84 -5.34
CA GLY A 70 1.13 16.36 -5.33
C GLY A 70 0.79 15.39 -6.45
N ASP A 71 1.62 15.32 -7.48
CA ASP A 71 1.33 14.52 -8.69
C ASP A 71 1.41 13.02 -8.44
N SER A 72 2.17 12.61 -7.42
CA SER A 72 2.41 11.21 -7.10
C SER A 72 2.19 10.91 -5.61
N ILE A 73 1.81 9.67 -5.32
CA ILE A 73 1.65 9.15 -3.97
C ILE A 73 2.47 7.89 -3.76
N ILE A 74 3.09 7.78 -2.59
CA ILE A 74 3.74 6.58 -2.08
C ILE A 74 2.85 6.05 -0.96
N PHE A 75 2.13 4.95 -1.20
CA PHE A 75 1.27 4.26 -0.22
C PHE A 75 2.13 3.51 0.84
N PRO A 76 1.54 2.96 1.92
CA PRO A 76 1.95 3.25 3.30
C PRO A 76 3.40 2.91 3.67
N THR A 77 4.17 3.97 3.95
CA THR A 77 5.56 3.93 4.46
C THR A 77 5.67 3.10 5.74
N ALA A 78 4.71 3.22 6.66
CA ALA A 78 4.78 2.52 7.95
C ALA A 78 4.83 0.99 7.83
N LYS A 79 4.19 0.39 6.81
CA LYS A 79 4.25 -1.07 6.61
C LYS A 79 5.53 -1.50 5.92
N TYR A 80 5.98 -0.69 4.96
CA TYR A 80 7.29 -0.85 4.35
C TYR A 80 8.39 -0.80 5.42
N GLU A 81 8.41 0.24 6.25
CA GLU A 81 9.36 0.41 7.35
C GLU A 81 9.32 -0.74 8.36
N LYS A 82 8.11 -1.18 8.77
CA LYS A 82 7.97 -2.36 9.64
C LYS A 82 8.59 -3.61 9.02
N CYS A 83 8.42 -3.81 7.72
CA CYS A 83 9.03 -4.92 7.01
C CYS A 83 10.55 -4.75 6.89
N THR A 84 11.04 -3.59 6.45
CA THR A 84 12.48 -3.36 6.27
C THR A 84 13.24 -3.29 7.59
N ASN A 85 12.59 -2.97 8.70
CA ASN A 85 13.24 -2.86 10.02
C ASN A 85 12.95 -4.08 10.92
N TYR A 86 12.26 -5.11 10.41
CA TYR A 86 12.01 -6.33 11.17
C TYR A 86 13.35 -6.99 11.54
N ASP A 87 13.56 -7.25 12.83
CA ASP A 87 14.80 -7.77 13.36
C ASP A 87 14.91 -9.29 13.19
N LEU A 88 15.51 -9.71 12.07
CA LEU A 88 15.78 -11.12 11.75
C LEU A 88 17.02 -11.68 12.48
N THR A 89 17.69 -10.91 13.33
CA THR A 89 18.79 -11.44 14.17
C THR A 89 18.27 -12.24 15.35
N LYS A 90 16.98 -12.09 15.69
CA LYS A 90 16.30 -12.81 16.77
C LYS A 90 15.74 -14.14 16.27
N PRO A 91 15.62 -15.15 17.15
CA PRO A 91 14.94 -16.40 16.82
C PRO A 91 13.54 -16.17 16.26
N THR A 92 13.34 -16.55 15.00
CA THR A 92 12.10 -16.31 14.25
C THR A 92 11.30 -17.60 14.14
N THR A 93 10.05 -17.62 14.60
CA THR A 93 9.17 -18.79 14.47
C THR A 93 8.44 -18.78 13.13
N TYR A 94 7.86 -19.92 12.72
CA TYR A 94 7.01 -19.96 11.52
C TYR A 94 5.84 -18.97 11.59
N SER A 95 5.31 -18.69 12.79
CA SER A 95 4.27 -17.68 12.99
C SER A 95 4.78 -16.27 12.78
N SER A 96 5.96 -15.96 13.31
CA SER A 96 6.60 -14.67 13.11
C SER A 96 6.98 -14.47 11.64
N ALA A 97 7.53 -15.48 10.98
CA ALA A 97 7.91 -15.44 9.56
C ALA A 97 6.70 -15.20 8.64
N LEU A 98 5.58 -15.89 8.85
CA LEU A 98 4.36 -15.67 8.05
C LEU A 98 3.71 -14.33 8.36
N SER A 99 3.76 -13.88 9.61
CA SER A 99 3.29 -12.53 9.98
C SER A 99 4.13 -11.47 9.27
N PHE A 100 5.47 -11.61 9.30
CA PHE A 100 6.44 -10.77 8.62
C PHE A 100 6.17 -10.68 7.10
N LEU A 101 6.08 -11.83 6.41
CA LEU A 101 5.72 -11.89 4.99
C LEU A 101 4.32 -11.31 4.70
N GLY A 102 3.42 -11.36 5.68
CA GLY A 102 2.08 -10.78 5.62
C GLY A 102 2.04 -9.26 5.82
N GLN A 103 3.09 -8.60 6.33
CA GLN A 103 3.06 -7.16 6.58
C GLN A 103 2.98 -6.33 5.30
N LEU A 104 3.58 -6.83 4.21
CA LEU A 104 3.46 -6.23 2.87
C LEU A 104 2.22 -6.70 2.11
N SER A 105 1.29 -7.40 2.76
CA SER A 105 0.03 -7.84 2.13
C SER A 105 -0.89 -6.70 1.67
N GLN A 106 -0.57 -5.44 1.99
CA GLN A 106 -1.43 -4.30 1.68
C GLN A 106 -0.70 -3.18 0.94
N ALA A 107 0.53 -3.46 0.45
CA ALA A 107 1.37 -2.52 -0.29
C ALA A 107 1.82 -3.11 -1.64
N TRP A 108 1.05 -4.06 -2.16
CA TRP A 108 1.35 -4.85 -3.37
C TRP A 108 1.53 -4.01 -4.63
N ASP A 109 0.85 -2.89 -4.66
CA ASP A 109 0.81 -1.93 -5.75
C ASP A 109 2.12 -1.16 -5.94
N LEU A 110 2.96 -1.10 -4.90
CA LEU A 110 4.07 -0.15 -4.84
C LEU A 110 5.45 -0.75 -5.14
N PHE A 111 5.58 -2.07 -5.07
CA PHE A 111 6.87 -2.71 -5.27
C PHE A 111 7.14 -3.04 -6.74
N GLY A 112 8.41 -3.22 -7.08
CA GLY A 112 8.80 -3.79 -8.36
C GLY A 112 8.18 -5.18 -8.56
N TRP A 113 7.91 -5.54 -9.81
CA TRP A 113 7.24 -6.80 -10.18
C TRP A 113 7.97 -8.03 -9.67
N HIS A 114 9.28 -7.96 -9.46
CA HIS A 114 10.11 -9.06 -8.96
C HIS A 114 9.95 -9.33 -7.45
N ILE A 115 9.51 -8.34 -6.65
CA ILE A 115 9.38 -8.48 -5.19
C ILE A 115 8.28 -9.46 -4.81
N LEU A 116 7.16 -9.43 -5.54
CA LEU A 116 5.95 -10.17 -5.21
C LEU A 116 6.08 -11.68 -5.47
N PRO A 117 6.57 -12.15 -6.63
CA PRO A 117 6.83 -13.57 -6.86
C PRO A 117 7.77 -14.15 -5.81
N CYS A 118 8.84 -13.43 -5.45
CA CYS A 118 9.76 -13.86 -4.38
C CYS A 118 9.05 -14.00 -3.04
N LYS A 119 8.25 -13.00 -2.63
CA LYS A 119 7.45 -13.05 -1.39
C LYS A 119 6.48 -14.23 -1.41
N ASN A 120 5.79 -14.46 -2.52
CA ASN A 120 4.80 -15.52 -2.66
C ASN A 120 5.45 -16.92 -2.61
N ALA A 121 6.59 -17.10 -3.29
CA ALA A 121 7.38 -18.32 -3.22
C ALA A 121 7.85 -18.60 -1.78
N LEU A 122 8.34 -17.58 -1.07
CA LEU A 122 8.74 -17.70 0.33
C LEU A 122 7.56 -18.02 1.25
N THR A 123 6.43 -17.36 1.05
CA THR A 123 5.20 -17.64 1.81
C THR A 123 4.77 -19.10 1.63
N ALA A 124 4.82 -19.61 0.40
CA ALA A 124 4.51 -21.01 0.10
C ALA A 124 5.52 -21.97 0.74
N LEU A 125 6.82 -21.67 0.69
CA LEU A 125 7.89 -22.45 1.29
C LEU A 125 7.72 -22.54 2.81
N VAL A 126 7.60 -21.38 3.48
CA VAL A 126 7.38 -21.29 4.93
C VAL A 126 6.08 -21.99 5.32
N SER A 127 5.01 -21.86 4.53
CA SER A 127 3.74 -22.52 4.80
C SER A 127 3.80 -24.04 4.67
N ARG A 128 4.57 -24.57 3.70
CA ARG A 128 4.80 -26.01 3.53
C ARG A 128 5.62 -26.57 4.68
N ALA A 129 6.73 -25.92 5.02
CA ALA A 129 7.57 -26.31 6.15
C ALA A 129 6.79 -26.28 7.48
N ARG A 130 5.96 -25.23 7.69
CA ARG A 130 5.02 -25.13 8.81
C ARG A 130 4.09 -26.35 8.94
N ALA A 131 3.58 -26.87 7.82
CA ALA A 131 2.60 -27.97 7.84
C ALA A 131 3.14 -29.25 8.49
N VAL A 132 4.47 -29.45 8.45
CA VAL A 132 5.16 -30.57 9.11
C VAL A 132 5.08 -30.46 10.65
N HIS A 133 5.05 -29.25 11.18
CA HIS A 133 5.11 -28.96 12.63
C HIS A 133 3.75 -28.84 13.32
N LYS A 134 2.63 -29.13 12.61
CA LYS A 134 1.24 -29.17 13.11
C LYS A 134 0.93 -28.12 14.19
N ALA A 135 0.82 -28.51 15.47
CA ALA A 135 0.39 -27.64 16.57
C ALA A 135 1.51 -26.78 17.17
N LEU A 136 2.79 -27.11 16.91
CA LEU A 136 3.94 -26.46 17.54
C LEU A 136 4.52 -25.31 16.72
N TRP A 137 4.07 -25.12 15.48
CA TRP A 137 4.64 -24.14 14.55
C TRP A 137 4.72 -22.70 15.08
N LYS A 138 3.84 -22.30 16.01
CA LYS A 138 3.90 -20.98 16.65
C LYS A 138 5.14 -20.78 17.50
N LYS A 139 5.71 -21.87 18.02
CA LYS A 139 6.89 -21.91 18.90
C LYS A 139 8.13 -22.46 18.21
N THR A 140 7.96 -23.23 17.13
CA THR A 140 9.08 -23.77 16.36
C THR A 140 9.80 -22.67 15.59
N VAL A 141 11.10 -22.54 15.84
CA VAL A 141 12.02 -21.65 15.11
C VAL A 141 12.24 -22.20 13.71
N ILE A 142 12.24 -21.33 12.70
CA ILE A 142 12.53 -21.72 11.31
C ILE A 142 14.00 -22.15 11.20
N ASP A 143 14.31 -23.02 10.24
CA ASP A 143 15.69 -23.42 9.97
C ASP A 143 16.52 -22.26 9.36
N ASP A 144 17.84 -22.36 9.48
CA ASP A 144 18.76 -21.32 9.01
C ASP A 144 18.62 -21.03 7.52
N SER A 145 18.31 -22.03 6.68
CA SER A 145 18.17 -21.81 5.24
C SER A 145 16.93 -20.97 4.92
N THR A 146 15.81 -21.25 5.58
CA THR A 146 14.59 -20.43 5.49
C THR A 146 14.83 -19.03 6.04
N LEU A 147 15.55 -18.89 7.15
CA LEU A 147 15.91 -17.58 7.71
C LEU A 147 16.76 -16.75 6.74
N GLN A 148 17.78 -17.34 6.14
CA GLN A 148 18.64 -16.67 5.15
C GLN A 148 17.85 -16.21 3.92
N LEU A 149 16.86 -16.98 3.48
CA LEU A 149 15.98 -16.56 2.40
C LEU A 149 15.10 -15.35 2.79
N LEU A 150 14.60 -15.29 4.04
CA LEU A 150 13.88 -14.13 4.54
C LEU A 150 14.76 -12.89 4.61
N VAL A 151 16.02 -13.03 5.05
CA VAL A 151 17.00 -11.93 5.10
C VAL A 151 17.26 -11.39 3.70
N ARG A 152 17.56 -12.26 2.73
CA ARG A 152 17.79 -11.85 1.33
C ARG A 152 16.57 -11.16 0.72
N TRP A 153 15.37 -11.64 1.04
CA TRP A 153 14.15 -10.98 0.58
C TRP A 153 13.96 -9.61 1.24
N GLN A 154 14.24 -9.47 2.54
CA GLN A 154 14.21 -8.17 3.21
C GLN A 154 15.22 -7.19 2.61
N GLU A 155 16.42 -7.64 2.28
CA GLU A 155 17.44 -6.85 1.57
C GLU A 155 16.98 -6.42 0.19
N LEU A 156 16.35 -7.32 -0.56
CA LEU A 156 15.76 -7.02 -1.87
C LEU A 156 14.63 -5.97 -1.76
N VAL A 157 13.79 -6.05 -0.74
CA VAL A 157 12.76 -5.05 -0.45
C VAL A 157 13.41 -3.70 -0.11
N ARG A 158 14.46 -3.68 0.72
CA ARG A 158 15.20 -2.45 1.07
C ARG A 158 15.85 -1.79 -0.15
N SER A 159 16.36 -2.58 -1.10
CA SER A 159 16.98 -2.07 -2.33
C SER A 159 15.97 -1.70 -3.41
N THR A 160 14.69 -2.03 -3.21
CA THR A 160 13.60 -1.72 -4.15
C THR A 160 12.52 -0.91 -3.44
N PRO A 161 12.78 0.39 -3.15
CA PRO A 161 11.81 1.22 -2.46
C PRO A 161 10.48 1.32 -3.23
N PRO A 162 9.36 1.53 -2.52
CA PRO A 162 8.06 1.81 -3.12
C PRO A 162 8.16 2.87 -4.22
N LEU A 163 7.62 2.57 -5.39
CA LEU A 163 7.55 3.53 -6.50
C LEU A 163 6.38 4.48 -6.29
N PRO A 164 6.54 5.78 -6.55
CA PRO A 164 5.43 6.71 -6.59
C PRO A 164 4.40 6.28 -7.66
N LEU A 165 3.12 6.27 -7.29
CA LEU A 165 2.00 6.09 -8.21
C LEU A 165 1.43 7.45 -8.59
N ARG A 166 1.26 7.68 -9.89
CA ARG A 166 0.72 8.94 -10.40
C ARG A 166 -0.77 9.05 -10.05
N ARG A 167 -1.19 10.17 -9.45
CA ARG A 167 -2.58 10.39 -9.03
C ARG A 167 -3.47 10.96 -10.12
N HIS A 168 -2.88 11.66 -11.10
CA HIS A 168 -3.65 12.27 -12.17
C HIS A 168 -3.97 11.25 -13.26
N ILE A 169 -5.23 10.85 -13.33
CA ILE A 169 -5.79 10.11 -14.46
C ILE A 169 -6.36 11.16 -15.43
N ASP A 170 -5.75 11.27 -16.61
CA ASP A 170 -6.24 12.14 -17.66
C ASP A 170 -7.47 11.51 -18.34
N PRO A 171 -8.68 12.08 -18.22
CA PRO A 171 -9.88 11.50 -18.81
C PRO A 171 -9.88 11.50 -20.35
N SER A 172 -8.98 12.26 -20.98
CA SER A 172 -8.87 12.36 -22.45
C SER A 172 -7.96 11.30 -23.07
N VAL A 173 -7.19 10.57 -22.25
CA VAL A 173 -6.22 9.57 -22.69
C VAL A 173 -6.68 8.17 -22.30
N PRO A 174 -6.60 7.17 -23.21
CA PRO A 174 -6.97 5.81 -22.87
C PRO A 174 -6.06 5.23 -21.78
N VAL A 175 -6.66 4.43 -20.90
CA VAL A 175 -5.94 3.61 -19.92
C VAL A 175 -5.71 2.23 -20.53
N THR A 176 -4.48 1.75 -20.49
CA THR A 176 -4.13 0.37 -20.86
C THR A 176 -4.13 -0.48 -19.60
N ILE A 177 -4.84 -1.61 -19.62
CA ILE A 177 -4.92 -2.53 -18.48
C ILE A 177 -4.34 -3.87 -18.90
N TRP A 178 -3.38 -4.36 -18.12
CA TRP A 178 -2.74 -5.65 -18.27
C TRP A 178 -3.24 -6.57 -17.17
N PHE A 179 -3.55 -7.80 -17.56
CA PHE A 179 -3.96 -8.85 -16.64
C PHE A 179 -3.02 -10.04 -16.75
N ASP A 180 -2.74 -10.67 -15.62
CA ASP A 180 -2.00 -11.92 -15.56
C ASP A 180 -2.62 -12.81 -14.47
N ALA A 181 -2.55 -14.13 -14.68
CA ALA A 181 -3.08 -15.11 -13.74
C ALA A 181 -2.10 -16.25 -13.55
N SER A 182 -2.01 -16.71 -12.31
CA SER A 182 -1.34 -17.95 -11.95
C SER A 182 -2.32 -18.91 -11.29
N ASP A 183 -1.87 -20.12 -10.97
CA ASP A 183 -2.69 -21.07 -10.20
C ASP A 183 -3.15 -20.56 -8.83
N GLN A 184 -2.47 -19.56 -8.27
CA GLN A 184 -2.71 -19.10 -6.90
C GLN A 184 -3.35 -17.72 -6.78
N MET A 185 -3.13 -16.85 -7.76
CA MET A 185 -3.58 -15.45 -7.72
C MET A 185 -3.74 -14.84 -9.09
N GLY A 186 -4.58 -13.80 -9.14
CA GLY A 186 -4.68 -12.86 -10.26
C GLY A 186 -3.86 -11.60 -9.98
N ALA A 187 -3.44 -10.94 -11.05
CA ALA A 187 -2.75 -9.67 -11.03
C ALA A 187 -3.27 -8.75 -12.14
N MET A 188 -3.30 -7.45 -11.85
CA MET A 188 -3.67 -6.41 -12.79
C MET A 188 -2.73 -5.21 -12.65
N VAL A 189 -2.37 -4.59 -13.77
CA VAL A 189 -1.68 -3.31 -13.82
C VAL A 189 -2.40 -2.39 -14.81
N ALA A 190 -2.75 -1.19 -14.36
CA ALA A 190 -3.30 -0.13 -15.20
C ALA A 190 -2.24 0.96 -15.43
N GLU A 191 -2.07 1.33 -16.68
CA GLU A 191 -1.09 2.30 -17.15
C GLU A 191 -1.75 3.37 -18.02
N GLN A 192 -1.27 4.60 -17.90
CA GLN A 192 -1.65 5.70 -18.76
C GLN A 192 -0.39 6.48 -19.15
N ASN A 193 -0.15 6.67 -20.45
CA ASN A 193 1.06 7.32 -20.98
C ASN A 193 2.38 6.69 -20.49
N GLY A 194 2.41 5.36 -20.33
CA GLY A 194 3.59 4.64 -19.81
C GLY A 194 3.84 4.82 -18.31
N CYS A 195 2.95 5.52 -17.59
CA CYS A 195 2.98 5.63 -16.14
C CYS A 195 1.95 4.69 -15.51
N ILE A 196 2.33 4.09 -14.39
CA ILE A 196 1.47 3.19 -13.64
C ILE A 196 0.55 4.02 -12.74
N ILE A 197 -0.75 3.82 -12.89
CA ILE A 197 -1.78 4.54 -12.13
C ILE A 197 -2.48 3.62 -11.12
N PHE A 198 -2.46 2.31 -11.35
CA PHE A 198 -3.04 1.34 -10.44
C PHE A 198 -2.39 -0.04 -10.62
N ARG A 199 -2.26 -0.77 -9.52
CA ARG A 199 -1.85 -2.18 -9.53
C ARG A 199 -2.64 -2.95 -8.48
N HIS A 200 -2.97 -4.20 -8.78
CA HIS A 200 -3.64 -5.05 -7.82
C HIS A 200 -3.24 -6.51 -7.99
N GLN A 201 -3.19 -7.24 -6.88
CA GLN A 201 -3.08 -8.69 -6.85
C GLN A 201 -4.09 -9.22 -5.85
N TRP A 202 -4.67 -10.37 -6.12
CA TRP A 202 -5.61 -11.00 -5.19
C TRP A 202 -5.48 -12.51 -5.22
N PRO A 203 -5.50 -13.16 -4.05
CA PRO A 203 -5.56 -14.60 -4.00
C PRO A 203 -6.92 -15.06 -4.53
N TRP A 204 -6.93 -16.12 -5.33
CA TRP A 204 -8.19 -16.75 -5.74
C TRP A 204 -8.95 -17.26 -4.52
N SER A 205 -10.24 -16.96 -4.46
CA SER A 205 -11.20 -17.62 -3.59
C SER A 205 -11.29 -19.12 -3.91
N ARG A 206 -11.89 -19.89 -3.01
CA ARG A 206 -12.05 -21.34 -3.21
C ARG A 206 -12.84 -21.68 -4.49
N GLN A 207 -13.79 -20.83 -4.87
CA GLN A 207 -14.59 -21.00 -6.08
C GLN A 207 -13.75 -20.70 -7.32
N GLU A 208 -13.02 -19.57 -7.34
CA GLU A 208 -12.16 -19.20 -8.47
C GLU A 208 -11.04 -20.22 -8.72
N ARG A 209 -10.47 -20.81 -7.66
CA ARG A 209 -9.48 -21.90 -7.79
C ARG A 209 -10.01 -23.17 -8.45
N SER A 210 -11.33 -23.34 -8.57
CA SER A 210 -11.90 -24.48 -9.28
C SER A 210 -12.05 -24.23 -10.78
N LEU A 211 -11.98 -22.96 -11.21
CA LEU A 211 -12.07 -22.58 -12.62
C LEU A 211 -10.79 -22.94 -13.37
N HIS A 212 -10.90 -23.17 -14.68
CA HIS A 212 -9.75 -23.29 -15.55
C HIS A 212 -8.98 -21.96 -15.60
N ILE A 213 -7.64 -21.98 -15.75
CA ILE A 213 -6.81 -20.78 -15.69
C ILE A 213 -7.25 -19.68 -16.67
N ASN A 214 -7.57 -20.04 -17.93
CA ASN A 214 -8.12 -19.09 -18.92
C ASN A 214 -9.44 -18.44 -18.48
N VAL A 215 -10.27 -19.14 -17.70
CA VAL A 215 -11.52 -18.57 -17.17
C VAL A 215 -11.20 -17.61 -16.03
N ARG A 216 -10.18 -17.90 -15.21
CA ARG A 216 -9.75 -16.99 -14.14
C ARG A 216 -9.21 -15.67 -14.71
N GLU A 217 -8.45 -15.72 -15.79
CA GLU A 217 -8.01 -14.51 -16.51
C GLU A 217 -9.19 -13.67 -17.01
N LEU A 218 -10.22 -14.32 -17.54
CA LEU A 218 -11.42 -13.63 -18.03
C LEU A 218 -12.28 -13.05 -16.91
N THR A 219 -12.38 -13.70 -15.74
CA THR A 219 -13.13 -13.15 -14.59
C THR A 219 -12.41 -11.99 -13.90
N THR A 220 -11.14 -11.80 -14.25
CA THR A 220 -10.25 -10.79 -13.70
C THR A 220 -10.30 -9.49 -14.52
N ALA A 221 -10.54 -9.62 -15.84
CA ALA A 221 -10.71 -8.53 -16.79
C ALA A 221 -12.10 -7.88 -16.74
#